data_AF-A0A8T6U3G2-F1
#
_entry.id   AF-A0A8T6U3G2-F1
#
_cell.length_a   1.000
_cell.length_b   1.000
_cell.length_c   1.000
_cell.angle_alpha   90.00
_cell.angle_beta   90.00
_cell.angle_gamma   90.00
#
_symmetry.space_group_name_H-M   'P 1'
#
loop_
_entity.id
_entity.type
_entity.pdbx_description
1 polymer ?
#
loop_
_entity_poly.entity_id
_entity_poly.type
_entity_poly.pdbx_seq_one_letter_code
_entity_poly.pdbx_strand_id
1 'polypeptide(L)' 'MDKYLLIVLVFLIAGMGIAITKDPPVLGLFYSMLAGAIIVILYSAFKSRREHNLQKRKRRFKK' A
#
# COMPACT_ATOMS: atom_id res chain seq x y z
N MET A 1 8.70 3.64 -3.16
CA MET A 1 7.26 3.94 -3.06
C MET A 1 7.08 5.41 -2.77
N ASP A 2 5.98 5.99 -3.22
CA ASP A 2 5.63 7.37 -2.90
C ASP A 2 5.53 7.56 -1.38
N LYS A 3 6.06 8.67 -0.85
CA LYS A 3 6.10 8.92 0.59
C LYS A 3 4.70 8.87 1.20
N TYR A 4 3.70 9.32 0.45
CA TYR A 4 2.30 9.28 0.84
C TYR A 4 1.74 7.86 0.90
N LEU A 5 2.08 6.97 -0.05
CA LEU A 5 1.64 5.58 0.00
C LEU A 5 2.23 4.82 1.19
N LEU A 6 3.48 5.11 1.54
CA LEU A 6 4.15 4.48 2.68
C LEU A 6 3.49 4.91 4.00
N ILE A 7 3.17 6.20 4.14
CA ILE A 7 2.43 6.73 5.30
C ILE A 7 1.05 6.07 5.44
N VAL A 8 0.31 5.94 4.34
CA VAL A 8 -1.01 5.29 4.35
C VAL A 8 -0.90 3.81 4.74
N LEU A 9 0.12 3.10 4.25
CA LEU A 9 0.37 1.70 4.62
C LEU A 9 0.64 1.54 6.12
N VAL A 10 1.48 2.38 6.70
CA VAL A 10 1.79 2.37 8.15
C VAL A 10 0.52 2.66 8.97
N PHE A 11 -0.30 3.60 8.52
CA PHE A 11 -1.56 3.94 9.18
C PHE A 11 -2.55 2.77 9.20
N LEU A 12 -2.64 2.02 8.11
CA LEU A 12 -3.50 0.83 8.00
C LEU A 12 -3.03 -0.30 8.92
N ILE A 13 -1.72 -0.55 8.99
CA ILE A 13 -1.13 -1.56 9.89
C ILE A 13 -1.34 -1.17 11.35
N ALA A 14 -1.08 0.10 11.71
CA ALA A 14 -1.29 0.59 13.06
C ALA A 14 -2.76 0.48 13.48
N GLY A 15 -3.68 0.80 12.57
CA GLY A 15 -5.10 0.65 12.82
C GLY A 15 -5.55 -0.80 13.03
N MET A 16 -4.99 -1.77 12.30
CA MET A 16 -5.29 -3.20 12.52
C MET A 16 -4.88 -3.65 13.92
N GLY A 17 -3.73 -3.15 14.41
CA GLY A 17 -3.27 -3.39 15.78
C GLY A 17 -4.27 -2.86 16.82
N ILE A 18 -4.76 -1.64 16.62
CA ILE A 18 -5.76 -1.00 17.51
C ILE A 18 -7.12 -1.74 17.45
N ALA A 19 -7.51 -2.25 16.28
CA ALA A 19 -8.77 -2.97 16.10
C ALA A 19 -8.81 -4.31 16.86
N ILE A 20 -7.66 -4.99 16.97
CA ILE A 20 -7.51 -6.27 17.69
C ILE A 20 -7.38 -6.07 19.21
N THR A 21 -6.80 -4.96 19.67
CA THR A 21 -6.60 -4.68 21.10
C THR A 21 -7.83 -4.09 21.80
N LYS A 22 -8.92 -3.82 21.08
CA LYS A 22 -10.22 -3.42 21.65
C LYS A 22 -11.01 -4.66 22.06
N ASP A 23 -11.57 -4.67 23.27
CA ASP A 23 -12.56 -5.66 23.72
C ASP A 23 -13.97 -5.04 23.76
N PRO A 24 -14.97 -5.58 23.02
CA PRO A 24 -14.86 -6.67 22.05
C PRO A 24 -14.15 -6.23 20.75
N PRO A 25 -13.43 -7.14 20.07
CA PRO A 25 -12.70 -6.82 18.85
C PRO A 25 -13.63 -6.33 17.74
N VAL A 26 -13.28 -5.18 17.16
CA VAL A 26 -14.10 -4.53 16.14
C VAL A 26 -13.74 -5.08 14.77
N LEU A 27 -14.30 -6.25 14.45
CA LEU A 27 -14.06 -6.96 13.20
C LEU A 27 -14.34 -6.11 11.95
N GLY A 28 -15.33 -5.19 12.01
CA GLY A 28 -15.64 -4.27 10.91
C GLY A 28 -14.49 -3.32 10.57
N LEU A 29 -13.78 -2.81 11.57
CA LEU A 29 -12.60 -1.95 11.37
C LEU A 29 -11.42 -2.75 10.81
N PHE A 30 -11.25 -3.99 11.27
CA PHE A 30 -10.24 -4.90 10.76
C PHE A 30 -10.40 -5.14 9.25
N TYR A 31 -11.59 -5.51 8.79
CA TYR A 31 -11.86 -5.72 7.36
C TYR A 31 -11.73 -4.45 6.53
N SER A 32 -12.13 -3.30 7.09
CA SER A 32 -11.99 -2.01 6.41
C SER A 32 -10.52 -1.63 6.19
N MET A 33 -9.66 -1.88 7.17
CA MET A 33 -8.22 -1.64 7.05
C MET A 33 -7.53 -2.67 6.17
N LEU A 34 -7.98 -3.93 6.19
CA LEU A 34 -7.53 -4.95 5.24
C LEU A 34 -7.84 -4.53 3.80
N ALA A 35 -9.06 -4.07 3.52
CA ALA A 35 -9.46 -3.56 2.21
C ALA A 35 -8.64 -2.33 1.79
N GLY A 36 -8.38 -1.40 2.71
CA GLY A 36 -7.52 -0.24 2.47
C GLY A 36 -6.08 -0.64 2.10
N ALA A 37 -5.51 -1.62 2.79
CA ALA A 37 -4.16 -2.11 2.50
C ALA A 37 -4.08 -2.75 1.10
N ILE A 38 -5.09 -3.52 0.72
CA ILE A 38 -5.18 -4.14 -0.61
C ILE A 38 -5.21 -3.07 -1.71
N ILE A 39 -6.01 -2.01 -1.56
CA ILE A 39 -6.10 -0.91 -2.54
C ILE A 39 -4.75 -0.22 -2.70
N VAL A 40 -4.06 0.08 -1.59
CA VAL A 40 -2.74 0.74 -1.61
C VAL A 40 -1.71 -0.15 -2.31
N ILE A 41 -1.70 -1.45 -2.01
CA ILE A 41 -0.80 -2.41 -2.65
C ILE A 41 -1.07 -2.50 -4.15
N LEU A 42 -2.34 -2.60 -4.57
CA LEU A 42 -2.72 -2.63 -5.98
C LEU A 42 -2.28 -1.36 -6.72
N TYR A 43 -2.57 -0.18 -6.15
CA TYR A 43 -2.17 1.09 -6.74
C TYR A 43 -0.64 1.17 -6.89
N SER A 44 0.09 0.75 -5.85
CA SER A 44 1.54 0.78 -5.87
C SER A 44 2.17 -0.23 -6.83
N ALA A 45 1.56 -1.41 -6.99
CA ALA A 45 1.97 -2.41 -7.97
C ALA A 45 1.77 -1.88 -9.40
N PHE A 46 0.66 -1.19 -9.65
CA PHE A 46 0.38 -0.56 -10.95
C PHE A 46 1.38 0.55 -11.28
N LYS A 47 1.66 1.45 -10.32
CA LYS A 47 2.65 2.53 -10.47
C LYS A 47 4.06 1.98 -10.67
N SER A 48 4.47 1.02 -9.84
CA SER A 48 5.77 0.34 -9.93
C SER A 48 6.01 -0.26 -11.33
N ARG A 49 5.03 -0.99 -11.86
CA ARG A 49 5.15 -1.64 -13.17
C ARG A 49 5.37 -0.64 -14.31
N ARG A 50 4.75 0.54 -14.23
CA ARG A 50 4.93 1.63 -15.20
C ARG A 50 6.32 2.27 -15.08
N GLU A 51 6.80 2.51 -13.86
CA GLU A 51 8.15 3.04 -13.60
C GLU A 51 9.26 2.09 -14.07
N HIS A 52 9.11 0.78 -13.82
CA HIS A 52 10.07 -0.23 -14.30
C HIS A 52 10.19 -0.25 -15.83
N ASN A 53 9.08 -0.10 -16.55
CA ASN A 53 9.08 -0.06 -18.01
C ASN A 53 9.73 1.22 -18.55
N LEU A 54 9.49 2.38 -17.91
CA LEU A 54 10.13 3.63 -18.29
C LEU A 54 11.66 3.58 -18.09
N GLN A 55 12.12 3.02 -16.96
CA GLN A 55 13.54 2.88 -16.70
C GLN A 55 14.23 1.96 -17.71
N LYS A 56 13.59 0.85 -18.11
CA LYS A 56 14.11 -0.04 -19.16
C LYS A 56 14.23 0.67 -20.51
N ARG A 57 13.26 1.51 -20.90
CA ARG A 57 13.33 2.31 -22.14
C ARG A 57 14.46 3.34 -22.08
N LYS A 58 14.60 4.08 -20.99
CA LYS A 58 15.69 5.07 -20.82
C LYS A 58 17.09 4.43 -20.92
N ARG A 59 17.27 3.20 -20.44
CA ARG A 59 18.54 2.46 -20.58
C ARG A 59 18.84 2.01 -22.00
N ARG A 60 17.83 1.83 -22.86
CA ARG A 60 18.02 1.47 -24.29
C ARG A 60 18.42 2.67 -25.15
N PHE A 61 18.00 3.88 -24.80
CA PHE A 61 18.35 5.10 -25.54
C PHE A 61 19.67 5.75 -25.09
N LYS A 62 20.30 5.22 -24.04
CA LYS A 62 21.59 5.71 -23.51
C LYS A 62 22.78 4.81 -23.88
N LYS A 63 22.55 3.81 -24.73
CA LYS A 63 23.56 3.03 -25.45
C LYS A 63 23.55 3.47 -26.89
#